data_AF-A0A958XKV0-F1
#
_entry.id   AF-A0A958XKV0-F1
#
_cell.length_a   1.000
_cell.length_b   1.000
_cell.length_c   1.000
_cell.angle_alpha   90.00
_cell.angle_beta   90.00
_cell.angle_gamma   90.00
#
_symmetry.space_group_name_H-M   'P 1'
#
loop_
_entity.id
_entity.type
_entity.pdbx_description
1 polymer ?
#
loop_
_entity_poly.entity_id
_entity_poly.type
_entity_poly.pdbx_seq_one_letter_code
_entity_poly.pdbx_strand_id
1 'polypeptide(L)'
;IHPSQKIPHDMKNASILFAATLALFLGFNISLNAQKTTTWKGGAPGRAQDWNCPKNWSDGRVPDTFSDVVIPDVSTTSFAAPIIKNGAFEVNSLRLLANATLRVERSGQLAVLNDFDDNMDTRGLQIKGSIVLPGEVLQDSVAQLQGDRKQ
;
A
#
# COMPACT_ATOMS: atom_id res chain seq x y z
N ILE A 1 7.53 -5.53 76.06
CA ILE A 1 8.35 -4.53 75.34
C ILE A 1 8.45 -5.02 73.90
N HIS A 2 7.73 -4.42 72.97
CA HIS A 2 7.71 -4.79 71.55
C HIS A 2 8.29 -3.60 70.76
N PRO A 3 9.38 -3.76 69.99
CA PRO A 3 9.91 -2.64 69.22
C PRO A 3 9.12 -2.50 67.92
N SER A 4 8.45 -1.36 67.77
CA SER A 4 7.78 -0.96 66.53
C SER A 4 8.83 -0.60 65.47
N GLN A 5 8.99 -1.43 64.43
CA GLN A 5 9.84 -1.10 63.29
C GLN A 5 9.27 0.11 62.52
N LYS A 6 10.02 1.21 62.53
CA LYS A 6 9.74 2.41 61.76
C LYS A 6 10.30 2.20 60.35
N ILE A 7 9.42 1.93 59.39
CA ILE A 7 9.82 1.83 57.97
C ILE A 7 10.26 3.24 57.52
N PRO A 8 11.48 3.43 56.97
CA PRO A 8 11.94 4.73 56.52
C PRO A 8 11.06 5.25 55.37
N HIS A 9 10.61 6.49 55.48
CA HIS A 9 9.73 7.15 54.51
C HIS A 9 10.36 7.32 53.11
N ASP A 10 11.68 7.14 53.00
CA ASP A 10 12.48 7.45 51.81
C ASP A 10 12.39 6.40 50.69
N MET A 11 12.11 5.14 51.03
CA MET A 11 12.04 4.04 50.04
C MET A 11 10.80 4.08 49.16
N LYS A 12 9.72 4.76 49.61
CA LYS A 12 8.45 4.82 48.87
C LYS A 12 8.57 5.68 47.61
N ASN A 13 9.32 6.77 47.68
CA ASN A 13 9.51 7.69 46.56
C ASN A 13 10.40 7.07 45.47
N ALA A 14 11.45 6.33 45.87
CA ALA A 14 12.31 5.59 44.94
C ALA A 14 11.54 4.47 44.21
N SER A 15 10.66 3.74 44.90
CA SER A 15 9.81 2.72 44.28
C SER A 15 8.76 3.31 43.34
N ILE A 16 8.19 4.48 43.66
CA ILE A 16 7.25 5.19 42.79
C ILE A 16 7.96 5.71 41.53
N LEU A 17 9.17 6.26 41.66
CA LEU A 17 9.98 6.70 40.52
C LEU A 17 10.39 5.53 39.61
N PHE A 18 10.71 4.37 40.19
CA PHE A 18 11.05 3.15 39.45
C PHE A 18 9.83 2.51 38.76
N ALA A 19 8.67 2.54 39.40
CA ALA A 19 7.41 2.06 38.81
C ALA A 19 6.93 2.98 37.67
N ALA A 20 7.12 4.30 37.80
CA ALA A 20 6.75 5.28 36.78
C ALA A 20 7.63 5.17 35.52
N THR A 21 8.94 4.90 35.67
CA THR A 21 9.83 4.69 34.51
C THR A 21 9.57 3.36 33.81
N LEU A 22 9.24 2.29 34.54
CA LEU A 22 8.88 0.99 33.96
C LEU A 22 7.54 1.03 33.21
N ALA A 23 6.54 1.75 33.74
CA ALA A 23 5.26 1.98 33.08
C ALA A 23 5.39 2.81 31.79
N LEU A 24 6.34 3.76 31.75
CA LEU A 24 6.62 4.56 30.55
C LEU A 24 7.27 3.73 29.43
N PHE A 25 8.02 2.68 29.76
CA PHE A 25 8.61 1.75 28.78
C PHE A 25 7.66 0.65 28.30
N LEU A 26 6.67 0.24 29.12
CA LEU A 26 5.73 -0.84 28.80
C LEU A 26 4.53 -0.39 27.94
N GLY A 27 4.30 0.92 27.78
CA GLY A 27 3.15 1.46 27.07
C GLY A 27 3.37 1.82 25.60
N PHE A 28 4.61 1.79 25.11
CA PHE A 28 4.95 2.36 23.81
C PHE A 28 5.08 1.28 22.73
N ASN A 29 3.95 0.81 22.21
CA ASN A 29 3.92 0.02 20.98
C ASN A 29 4.09 0.96 19.78
N ILE A 30 5.33 1.34 19.46
CA ILE A 30 5.60 2.04 18.20
C ILE A 30 5.50 1.02 17.07
N SER A 31 4.40 1.04 16.32
CA SER A 31 4.36 0.36 15.02
C SER A 31 5.20 1.16 14.02
N LEU A 32 6.48 0.84 13.92
CA LEU A 32 7.34 1.29 12.81
C LEU A 32 6.89 0.56 11.55
N ASN A 33 5.92 1.12 10.81
CA ASN A 33 5.58 0.64 9.48
C ASN A 33 6.64 1.15 8.50
N ALA A 34 7.69 0.34 8.30
CA ALA A 34 8.57 0.52 7.15
C ALA A 34 7.77 0.24 5.87
N GLN A 35 7.98 1.07 4.86
CA GLN A 35 7.49 0.87 3.50
C GLN A 35 7.96 -0.51 3.00
N LYS A 36 7.07 -1.27 2.37
CA LYS A 36 7.35 -2.65 1.93
C LYS A 36 7.11 -2.78 0.43
N THR A 37 8.08 -3.34 -0.27
CA THR A 37 7.88 -3.73 -1.66
C THR A 37 7.14 -5.05 -1.75
N THR A 38 6.09 -5.09 -2.57
CA THR A 38 5.35 -6.31 -2.91
C THR A 38 5.18 -6.41 -4.41
N THR A 39 5.42 -7.61 -4.94
CA THR A 39 5.42 -7.88 -6.38
C THR A 39 4.21 -8.73 -6.73
N TRP A 40 3.52 -8.35 -7.80
CA TRP A 40 2.47 -9.17 -8.38
C TRP A 40 3.02 -10.48 -8.96
N LYS A 41 2.44 -11.60 -8.53
CA LYS A 41 2.70 -12.95 -9.07
C LYS A 41 1.53 -13.42 -9.94
N GLY A 42 0.31 -13.12 -9.52
CA GLY A 42 -0.92 -13.67 -10.11
C GLY A 42 -1.04 -15.18 -9.93
N GLY A 43 -1.98 -15.80 -10.64
CA GLY A 43 -2.06 -17.26 -10.77
C GLY A 43 -2.74 -18.00 -9.61
N ALA A 44 -3.30 -17.31 -8.61
CA ALA A 44 -4.09 -17.97 -7.56
C ALA A 44 -5.31 -18.72 -8.17
N PRO A 45 -5.50 -20.02 -7.90
CA PRO A 45 -6.61 -20.80 -8.47
C PRO A 45 -7.98 -20.14 -8.21
N GLY A 46 -8.76 -19.96 -9.28
CA GLY A 46 -10.08 -19.32 -9.24
C GLY A 46 -10.08 -17.79 -9.09
N ARG A 47 -8.93 -17.17 -8.79
CA ARG A 47 -8.77 -15.72 -8.56
C ARG A 47 -7.47 -15.19 -9.17
N ALA A 48 -7.03 -15.76 -10.29
CA ALA A 48 -5.67 -15.60 -10.80
C ALA A 48 -5.28 -14.15 -11.14
N GLN A 49 -6.25 -13.35 -11.54
CA GLN A 49 -6.07 -11.94 -11.92
C GLN A 49 -6.57 -10.96 -10.85
N ASP A 50 -7.15 -11.45 -9.76
CA ASP A 50 -7.83 -10.61 -8.77
C ASP A 50 -6.84 -9.85 -7.89
N TRP A 51 -6.78 -8.53 -8.05
CA TRP A 51 -5.95 -7.63 -7.24
C TRP A 51 -6.16 -7.85 -5.74
N ASN A 52 -7.41 -8.08 -5.32
CA ASN A 52 -7.79 -8.23 -3.91
C ASN A 52 -7.60 -9.66 -3.40
N CYS A 53 -6.80 -10.49 -4.09
CA CYS A 53 -6.43 -11.82 -3.62
C CYS A 53 -5.01 -11.80 -3.04
N PRO A 54 -4.84 -11.95 -1.70
CA PRO A 54 -3.53 -11.93 -1.05
C PRO A 54 -2.54 -12.95 -1.64
N LYS A 55 -3.02 -14.09 -2.14
CA LYS A 55 -2.18 -15.15 -2.73
C LYS A 55 -1.49 -14.73 -4.03
N ASN A 56 -1.99 -13.69 -4.71
CA ASN A 56 -1.38 -13.15 -5.92
C ASN A 56 -0.18 -12.23 -5.62
N TRP A 57 0.07 -11.87 -4.35
CA TRP A 57 1.12 -10.94 -3.95
C TRP A 57 2.29 -11.66 -3.27
N SER A 58 3.52 -11.18 -3.48
CA SER A 58 4.73 -11.85 -3.00
C SER A 58 4.80 -11.96 -1.48
N ASP A 59 4.27 -10.98 -0.76
CA ASP A 59 4.21 -10.91 0.70
C ASP A 59 2.97 -11.59 1.30
N GLY A 60 2.06 -12.10 0.47
CA GLY A 60 0.84 -12.77 0.90
C GLY A 60 -0.23 -11.82 1.47
N ARG A 61 -0.15 -10.51 1.19
CA ARG A 61 -1.11 -9.49 1.62
C ARG A 61 -1.59 -8.66 0.44
N VAL A 62 -2.77 -8.05 0.55
CA VAL A 62 -3.22 -7.06 -0.44
C VAL A 62 -2.47 -5.75 -0.15
N PRO A 63 -1.89 -5.09 -1.17
CA PRO A 63 -1.20 -3.82 -0.99
C PRO A 63 -2.08 -2.77 -0.34
N ASP A 64 -1.45 -1.96 0.52
CA ASP A 64 -2.04 -0.83 1.23
C ASP A 64 -1.15 0.42 1.07
N THR A 65 -1.48 1.50 1.77
CA THR A 65 -0.78 2.80 1.70
C THR A 65 0.70 2.75 2.10
N PHE A 66 1.20 1.63 2.63
CA PHE A 66 2.61 1.42 2.96
C PHE A 66 3.33 0.51 1.96
N SER A 67 2.63 0.09 0.90
CA SER A 67 3.11 -0.88 -0.05
C SER A 67 3.63 -0.22 -1.33
N ASP A 68 4.86 -0.56 -1.72
CA ASP A 68 5.38 -0.29 -3.04
C ASP A 68 5.07 -1.44 -3.97
N VAL A 69 4.23 -1.16 -4.96
CA VAL A 69 3.72 -2.20 -5.85
C VAL A 69 4.57 -2.29 -7.09
N VAL A 70 5.09 -3.49 -7.36
CA VAL A 70 5.77 -3.82 -8.61
C VAL A 70 4.93 -4.79 -9.42
N ILE A 71 4.56 -4.41 -10.64
CA ILE A 71 3.86 -5.26 -11.59
C ILE A 71 4.84 -5.68 -12.69
N PRO A 72 5.27 -6.96 -12.74
CA PRO A 72 6.14 -7.46 -13.79
C PRO A 72 5.34 -7.86 -15.05
N ASP A 73 6.04 -8.08 -16.15
CA ASP A 73 5.48 -8.81 -17.28
C ASP A 73 5.27 -10.29 -16.89
N VAL A 74 4.01 -10.72 -16.91
CA VAL A 74 3.60 -12.09 -16.60
C VAL A 74 3.13 -12.86 -17.84
N SER A 75 3.36 -12.32 -19.04
CA SER A 75 2.95 -12.91 -20.32
C SER A 75 3.59 -14.27 -20.63
N THR A 76 4.62 -14.66 -19.86
CA THR A 76 5.32 -15.96 -20.00
C THR A 76 5.30 -16.80 -18.72
N THR A 77 4.74 -16.28 -17.62
CA THR A 77 4.73 -16.96 -16.32
C THR A 77 3.30 -17.37 -15.94
N SER A 78 2.56 -16.51 -15.24
CA SER A 78 1.20 -16.82 -14.78
C SER A 78 0.13 -16.52 -15.84
N PHE A 79 0.46 -15.77 -16.90
CA PHE A 79 -0.49 -15.24 -17.89
C PHE A 79 -1.64 -14.44 -17.25
N ALA A 80 -1.46 -14.00 -16.00
CA ALA A 80 -2.52 -13.47 -15.16
C ALA A 80 -2.15 -12.07 -14.67
N ALA A 81 -2.21 -11.09 -15.58
CA ALA A 81 -2.06 -9.69 -15.24
C ALA A 81 -3.14 -9.23 -14.24
N PRO A 82 -2.82 -8.31 -13.31
CA PRO A 82 -3.75 -7.83 -12.30
C PRO A 82 -4.96 -7.09 -12.89
N ILE A 83 -6.12 -7.32 -12.29
CA ILE A 83 -7.38 -6.64 -12.57
C ILE A 83 -7.98 -6.14 -11.25
N ILE A 84 -8.20 -4.83 -11.16
CA ILE A 84 -9.05 -4.21 -10.14
C ILE A 84 -10.47 -4.15 -10.72
N LYS A 85 -11.30 -5.14 -10.40
CA LYS A 85 -12.69 -5.23 -10.91
C LYS A 85 -13.61 -4.21 -10.23
N ASN A 86 -13.47 -4.10 -8.91
CA ASN A 86 -14.28 -3.28 -8.03
C ASN A 86 -13.51 -2.87 -6.77
N GLY A 87 -13.99 -1.81 -6.12
CA GLY A 87 -13.42 -1.30 -4.87
C GLY A 87 -12.38 -0.20 -5.09
N ALA A 88 -11.94 0.39 -3.98
CA ALA A 88 -10.91 1.41 -3.95
C ALA A 88 -9.69 0.91 -3.20
N PHE A 89 -8.52 1.09 -3.80
CA PHE A 89 -7.23 0.71 -3.23
C PHE A 89 -6.31 1.91 -3.24
N GLU A 90 -5.50 2.02 -2.20
CA GLU A 90 -4.47 3.05 -2.08
C GLU A 90 -3.14 2.34 -1.86
N VAL A 91 -2.12 2.76 -2.59
CA VAL A 91 -0.77 2.21 -2.51
C VAL A 91 0.23 3.33 -2.33
N ASN A 92 1.34 3.06 -1.66
CA ASN A 92 2.39 4.07 -1.51
C ASN A 92 2.92 4.48 -2.89
N SER A 93 3.25 3.50 -3.71
CA SER A 93 3.80 3.74 -5.04
C SER A 93 3.48 2.58 -5.98
N LEU A 94 3.55 2.82 -7.28
CA LEU A 94 3.27 1.84 -8.32
C LEU A 94 4.36 1.88 -9.40
N ARG A 95 4.91 0.71 -9.77
CA ARG A 95 5.79 0.55 -10.92
C ARG A 95 5.32 -0.60 -11.78
N LEU A 96 5.01 -0.27 -13.03
CA LEU A 96 4.85 -1.24 -14.11
C LEU A 96 6.22 -1.43 -14.77
N LEU A 97 6.70 -2.68 -14.83
CA LEU A 97 7.88 -3.02 -15.63
C LEU A 97 7.50 -3.03 -17.12
N ALA A 98 8.50 -3.00 -18.00
CA ALA A 98 8.28 -3.02 -19.44
C ALA A 98 7.36 -4.18 -19.85
N ASN A 99 6.34 -3.87 -20.67
CA ASN A 99 5.30 -4.80 -21.15
C ASN A 99 4.35 -5.35 -20.08
N ALA A 100 4.49 -4.95 -18.82
CA ALA A 100 3.52 -5.29 -17.79
C ALA A 100 2.15 -4.68 -18.12
N THR A 101 1.09 -5.29 -17.60
CA THR A 101 -0.28 -4.78 -17.79
C THR A 101 -0.96 -4.68 -16.43
N LEU A 102 -1.67 -3.58 -16.19
CA LEU A 102 -2.59 -3.42 -15.08
C LEU A 102 -3.93 -2.93 -15.62
N ARG A 103 -5.01 -3.62 -15.28
CA ARG A 103 -6.36 -3.22 -15.67
C ARG A 103 -7.16 -2.72 -14.48
N VAL A 104 -7.78 -1.55 -14.63
CA VAL A 104 -8.75 -1.01 -13.68
C VAL A 104 -10.10 -0.98 -14.38
N GLU A 105 -11.04 -1.83 -13.95
CA GLU A 105 -12.38 -1.86 -14.55
C GLU A 105 -13.26 -0.71 -14.04
N ARG A 106 -14.44 -0.53 -14.65
CA ARG A 106 -15.32 0.62 -14.41
C ARG A 106 -15.63 0.92 -12.94
N SER A 107 -15.73 -0.12 -12.11
CA SER A 107 -16.04 0.01 -10.67
C SER A 107 -14.80 -0.01 -9.78
N GLY A 108 -13.61 -0.08 -10.37
CA GLY A 108 -12.33 -0.11 -9.69
C GLY A 108 -11.69 1.28 -9.59
N GLN A 109 -11.00 1.52 -8.49
CA GLN A 109 -10.27 2.75 -8.22
C GLN A 109 -8.90 2.41 -7.63
N LEU A 110 -7.86 3.10 -8.09
CA LEU A 110 -6.51 3.00 -7.54
C LEU A 110 -5.93 4.40 -7.31
N ALA A 111 -5.52 4.70 -6.09
CA ALA A 111 -4.74 5.90 -5.78
C ALA A 111 -3.29 5.51 -5.49
N VAL A 112 -2.37 6.20 -6.13
CA VAL A 112 -0.92 6.06 -5.94
C VAL A 112 -0.41 7.33 -5.29
N LEU A 113 0.13 7.22 -4.08
CA LEU A 113 0.43 8.37 -3.22
C LEU A 113 1.73 9.08 -3.58
N ASN A 114 2.75 8.31 -3.95
CA ASN A 114 4.11 8.75 -4.23
C ASN A 114 4.64 8.07 -5.50
N ASP A 115 5.57 8.74 -6.18
CA ASP A 115 6.27 8.14 -7.31
C ASP A 115 7.29 7.12 -6.83
N PHE A 116 7.35 5.98 -7.52
CA PHE A 116 8.38 4.95 -7.25
C PHE A 116 9.67 5.19 -8.04
N ASP A 117 9.65 6.01 -9.11
CA ASP A 117 10.76 6.53 -9.93
C ASP A 117 10.20 7.26 -11.18
N ASP A 118 10.94 8.21 -11.77
CA ASP A 118 10.55 9.01 -12.97
C ASP A 118 10.26 8.21 -14.27
N ASN A 119 10.40 6.87 -14.25
CA ASN A 119 10.41 6.00 -15.43
C ASN A 119 9.29 4.93 -15.42
N MET A 120 8.13 5.20 -14.81
CA MET A 120 7.01 4.26 -14.88
C MET A 120 6.52 4.07 -16.33
N ASP A 121 6.48 2.82 -16.82
CA ASP A 121 5.90 2.51 -18.14
C ASP A 121 4.36 2.49 -18.07
N THR A 122 3.75 3.64 -18.33
CA THR A 122 2.29 3.83 -18.27
C THR A 122 1.55 3.14 -19.43
N ARG A 123 2.23 2.67 -20.48
CA ARG A 123 1.58 2.05 -21.65
C ARG A 123 0.82 0.78 -21.31
N GLY A 124 1.20 0.13 -20.21
CA GLY A 124 0.54 -1.05 -19.65
C GLY A 124 -0.76 -0.76 -18.88
N LEU A 125 -1.11 0.50 -18.63
CA LEU A 125 -2.31 0.88 -17.90
C LEU A 125 -3.54 0.80 -18.81
N GLN A 126 -4.49 -0.06 -18.44
CA GLN A 126 -5.78 -0.21 -19.10
C GLN A 126 -6.89 0.28 -18.16
N ILE A 127 -7.22 1.56 -18.24
CA ILE A 127 -8.12 2.23 -17.30
C ILE A 127 -9.52 2.36 -17.92
N LYS A 128 -10.51 1.77 -17.24
CA LYS A 128 -11.96 1.98 -17.48
C LYS A 128 -12.66 2.59 -16.26
N GLY A 129 -12.03 2.46 -15.08
CA GLY A 129 -12.45 3.09 -13.83
C GLY A 129 -11.66 4.38 -13.59
N SER A 130 -11.10 4.53 -12.39
CA SER A 130 -10.29 5.70 -12.04
C SER A 130 -8.92 5.30 -11.53
N ILE A 131 -7.89 6.03 -11.94
CA ILE A 131 -6.57 6.00 -11.33
C ILE A 131 -6.16 7.43 -10.98
N VAL A 132 -5.61 7.61 -9.78
CA VAL A 132 -5.00 8.87 -9.35
C VAL A 132 -3.51 8.60 -9.19
N LEU A 133 -2.70 9.28 -9.99
CA LEU A 133 -1.25 9.21 -9.91
C LEU A 133 -0.70 10.41 -9.12
N PRO A 134 0.51 10.30 -8.55
CA PRO A 134 1.17 11.45 -7.94
C PRO A 134 1.35 12.54 -8.99
N GLY A 135 0.96 13.77 -8.69
CA GLY A 135 1.22 14.93 -9.56
C GLY A 135 0.37 15.07 -10.83
N GLU A 136 -0.35 14.04 -11.31
CA GLU A 136 -1.23 14.14 -12.47
C GLU A 136 -2.57 13.40 -12.29
N VAL A 137 -3.67 14.14 -12.42
CA VAL A 137 -4.99 13.55 -12.67
C VAL A 137 -5.08 13.21 -14.15
N LEU A 138 -4.84 11.95 -14.53
CA LEU A 138 -5.17 11.47 -15.87
C LEU A 138 -6.70 11.36 -16.00
N GLN A 139 -7.38 12.47 -16.30
CA GLN A 139 -8.75 12.44 -16.81
C GLN A 139 -8.70 12.14 -18.30
N ASP A 140 -9.43 11.10 -18.74
CA ASP A 140 -9.59 10.75 -20.15
C ASP A 140 -9.87 12.00 -21.01
N SER A 141 -8.88 12.42 -21.79
CA SER A 141 -8.99 13.51 -22.76
C SER A 141 -9.87 13.09 -23.94
N VAL A 142 -11.18 13.09 -23.75
CA VAL A 142 -12.18 13.00 -24.84
C VAL A 142 -12.39 14.37 -25.53
N ALA A 143 -11.58 15.39 -25.24
CA ALA A 143 -11.80 16.76 -25.71
C ALA A 143 -10.67 17.31 -26.59
N GLN A 144 -10.29 16.66 -27.70
CA GLN A 144 -9.55 17.35 -28.79
C GLN A 144 -9.90 16.93 -30.24
N LEU A 145 -11.03 16.26 -30.50
CA LEU A 145 -11.52 16.03 -31.88
C LEU A 145 -12.77 16.85 -32.27
N GLN A 146 -12.88 18.09 -31.78
CA GLN A 146 -13.88 19.05 -32.27
C GLN A 146 -13.32 20.44 -32.59
N GLY A 147 -12.01 20.55 -32.87
CA GLY A 147 -11.37 21.79 -33.31
C GLY A 147 -11.22 21.95 -34.83
N ASP A 148 -11.36 20.89 -35.63
CA ASP A 148 -10.91 20.89 -37.04
C ASP A 148 -12.05 20.91 -38.08
N ARG A 149 -13.19 21.49 -37.72
CA ARG A 149 -14.19 21.97 -38.68
C ARG A 149 -14.78 23.28 -38.18
N LYS A 150 -14.18 24.39 -38.62
CA LYS A 150 -14.88 25.56 -39.15
C LYS A 150 -13.85 26.65 -39.50
N GLN A 151 -13.52 26.70 -40.79
CA GLN A 151 -13.43 27.86 -41.70
C GLN A 151 -12.27 27.68 -42.68
#